data_AF-A0A7W1DQ64-F1
#
_entry.id   AF-A0A7W1DQ64-F1
#
_cell.length_a   1.000
_cell.length_b   1.000
_cell.length_c   1.000
_cell.angle_alpha   90.00
_cell.angle_beta   90.00
_cell.angle_gamma   90.00
#
_symmetry.space_group_name_H-M   'P 1'
#
loop_
_entity.id
_entity.type
_entity.pdbx_description
1 polymer ?
#
loop_
_entity_poly.entity_id
_entity_poly.type
_entity_poly.pdbx_seq_one_letter_code
_entity_poly.pdbx_strand_id
1 'polypeptide(L)'
;MQERTRILVPLVTLDVGITPRFGVQAAASIPDVTRSATIPRAAGAPLDFRETFSGLGDTSVLGWYRFNKIKGWAPLLNVGVSLPTGKTERPRFRPELQDGNLVPMSRLQRGSGTVDPVFGLNLNWGSDPWTRFISVAARTPLYENSDGLRTGSSFEIGGGVARYTPIRKIGVFGRLGWLHREQDVFRGTRVLVGGGDWLYATPGVGILVGKGINVQAEVKLPLYRSLANKQLDSRAIFQFGVSRAF
;
A
#
# COMPACT_ATOMS: atom_id res chain seq x y z
N MET A 1 12.70 11.74 21.70
CA MET A 1 11.36 11.31 21.28
C MET A 1 11.42 9.84 20.95
N GLN A 2 10.72 8.99 21.70
CA GLN A 2 10.65 7.56 21.41
C GLN A 2 9.29 7.28 20.79
N GLU A 3 9.29 6.90 19.52
CA GLU A 3 8.07 6.62 18.78
C GLU A 3 8.10 5.23 18.15
N ARG A 4 6.94 4.57 18.18
CA ARG A 4 6.71 3.27 17.57
C ARG A 4 5.41 3.29 16.77
N THR A 5 5.51 2.88 15.51
CA THR A 5 4.36 2.60 14.65
C THR A 5 4.38 1.11 14.28
N ARG A 6 3.22 0.46 14.36
CA ARG A 6 2.96 -0.90 13.87
C ARG A 6 1.89 -0.83 12.80
N ILE A 7 2.15 -1.44 11.65
CA ILE A 7 1.21 -1.50 10.52
C ILE A 7 1.00 -2.96 10.14
N LEU A 8 -0.25 -3.40 10.18
CA LEU A 8 -0.72 -4.67 9.66
C LEU A 8 -1.76 -4.38 8.56
N VAL A 9 -1.60 -5.02 7.40
CA VAL A 9 -2.50 -4.81 6.25
C VAL A 9 -2.96 -6.17 5.72
N PRO A 10 -4.05 -6.72 6.28
CA PRO A 10 -4.83 -7.75 5.62
C PRO A 10 -5.36 -7.23 4.28
N LEU A 11 -5.31 -8.09 3.27
CA LEU A 11 -5.74 -7.85 1.90
C LEU A 11 -6.56 -9.05 1.44
N VAL A 12 -7.71 -8.78 0.85
CA VAL A 12 -8.53 -9.79 0.17
C VAL A 12 -8.61 -9.42 -1.29
N THR A 13 -8.32 -10.38 -2.17
CA THR A 13 -8.37 -10.21 -3.61
C THR A 13 -9.26 -11.29 -4.23
N LEU A 14 -10.17 -10.87 -5.10
CA LEU A 14 -10.98 -11.75 -5.93
C LEU A 14 -10.60 -11.51 -7.38
N ASP A 15 -10.27 -12.58 -8.09
CA ASP A 15 -9.83 -12.53 -9.49
C ASP A 15 -10.74 -13.44 -10.33
N VAL A 16 -11.30 -12.89 -11.41
CA VAL A 16 -12.20 -13.62 -12.31
C VAL A 16 -11.66 -13.51 -13.72
N GLY A 17 -11.27 -14.65 -14.31
CA GLY A 17 -10.88 -14.72 -15.71
C GLY A 17 -12.12 -14.75 -16.61
N ILE A 18 -12.27 -13.75 -17.48
CA ILE A 18 -13.34 -13.73 -18.49
C ILE A 18 -12.87 -14.47 -19.76
N THR A 19 -11.60 -14.28 -20.11
CA THR A 19 -10.90 -15.01 -21.17
C THR A 19 -9.50 -15.39 -20.70
N PRO A 20 -8.74 -16.21 -21.44
CA PRO A 20 -7.34 -16.48 -21.09
C PRO A 20 -6.46 -15.23 -20.99
N ARG A 21 -6.83 -14.15 -21.70
CA ARG A 21 -6.08 -12.89 -21.78
C ARG A 21 -6.70 -11.73 -21.01
N PHE A 22 -7.94 -11.84 -20.56
CA PHE A 22 -8.66 -10.73 -19.94
C PHE A 22 -9.47 -11.19 -18.73
N GLY A 23 -9.49 -10.37 -17.70
CA GLY A 23 -10.32 -10.59 -16.53
C GLY A 23 -10.40 -9.37 -15.65
N VAL A 24 -11.06 -9.54 -14.52
CA VAL A 24 -11.32 -8.47 -13.56
C VAL A 24 -10.87 -8.94 -12.18
N GLN A 25 -10.29 -8.00 -11.44
CA GLN A 25 -9.84 -8.19 -10.08
C GLN A 25 -10.46 -7.13 -9.18
N ALA A 26 -10.93 -7.54 -8.01
CA ALA A 26 -11.31 -6.65 -6.93
C ALA A 26 -10.38 -6.90 -5.74
N ALA A 27 -9.89 -5.84 -5.09
CA ALA A 27 -9.06 -5.98 -3.89
C ALA A 27 -9.47 -4.99 -2.80
N ALA A 28 -9.58 -5.47 -1.57
CA ALA A 28 -9.92 -4.67 -0.40
C ALA A 28 -8.90 -4.87 0.71
N SER A 29 -8.40 -3.78 1.28
CA SER A 29 -7.47 -3.81 2.41
C SER A 29 -8.16 -3.44 3.72
N ILE A 30 -7.66 -3.98 4.83
CA ILE A 30 -8.20 -3.69 6.17
C ILE A 30 -7.06 -3.18 7.05
N PRO A 31 -6.48 -2.00 6.78
CA PRO A 31 -5.34 -1.49 7.53
C PRO A 31 -5.64 -1.46 9.04
N ASP A 32 -4.74 -2.04 9.81
CA ASP A 32 -4.69 -1.95 11.27
C ASP A 32 -3.35 -1.31 11.67
N VAL A 33 -3.44 -0.08 12.14
CA VAL A 33 -2.30 0.76 12.47
C VAL A 33 -2.39 1.17 13.92
N THR A 34 -1.37 0.83 14.69
CA THR A 34 -1.20 1.32 16.06
C THR A 34 0.03 2.20 16.16
N ARG A 35 -0.15 3.39 16.68
CA ARG A 35 0.90 4.39 16.89
C ARG A 35 1.02 4.67 18.37
N SER A 36 2.25 4.85 18.84
CA SER A 36 2.52 5.28 20.21
C SER A 36 3.79 6.12 20.25
N ALA A 37 3.77 7.27 20.92
CA ALA A 37 5.02 7.95 21.27
C ALA A 37 4.95 8.66 22.61
N THR A 38 6.14 8.90 23.14
CA THR A 38 6.38 9.71 24.32
C THR A 38 7.06 11.01 23.89
N ILE A 39 6.33 12.13 24.05
CA ILE A 39 6.80 13.47 23.71
C ILE A 39 7.29 14.13 25.02
N PRO A 40 8.60 14.34 25.18
CA PRO A 40 9.11 15.11 26.32
C PRO A 40 8.62 16.55 26.21
N ARG A 41 8.13 17.11 27.32
CA ARG A 41 7.73 18.52 27.41
C ARG A 41 8.78 19.30 28.19
N ALA A 42 9.01 20.55 27.79
CA ALA A 42 9.96 21.44 28.47
C ALA A 42 9.54 21.75 29.92
N ALA A 43 8.23 21.70 30.21
CA ALA A 43 7.68 21.75 31.57
C ALA A 43 6.58 20.69 31.73
N GLY A 44 6.60 19.97 32.84
CA GLY A 44 5.60 18.94 33.21
C GLY A 44 5.97 17.51 32.81
N ALA A 45 5.06 16.57 33.09
CA ALA A 45 5.23 15.17 32.75
C ALA A 45 5.28 14.98 31.21
N PRO A 46 6.05 13.99 30.71
CA PRO A 46 6.03 13.60 29.31
C PRO A 46 4.61 13.29 28.83
N LEU A 47 4.29 13.68 27.59
CA LEU A 47 3.02 13.32 26.98
C LEU A 47 3.17 11.96 26.30
N ASP A 48 2.54 10.94 26.87
CA ASP A 48 2.35 9.66 26.21
C ASP A 48 1.09 9.71 25.34
N PHE A 49 1.23 9.27 24.09
CA PHE A 49 0.10 9.07 23.19
C PHE A 49 0.08 7.64 22.68
N ARG A 50 -1.13 7.10 22.51
CA ARG A 50 -1.39 5.87 21.78
C ARG A 50 -2.67 6.03 20.98
N GLU A 51 -2.60 5.69 19.70
CA GLU A 51 -3.72 5.76 18.78
C GLU A 51 -3.77 4.48 17.97
N THR A 52 -4.94 3.86 17.90
CA THR A 52 -5.17 2.67 17.09
C THR A 52 -6.23 2.98 16.07
N PHE A 53 -6.01 2.46 14.88
CA PHE A 53 -6.82 2.73 13.73
C PHE A 53 -6.99 1.46 12.93
N SER A 54 -8.24 1.02 12.81
CA SER A 54 -8.58 -0.14 12.02
C SER A 54 -9.86 0.08 11.23
N GLY A 55 -9.96 -0.60 10.10
CA GLY A 55 -11.18 -0.67 9.31
C GLY A 55 -10.90 -0.91 7.84
N LEU A 56 -11.97 -1.03 7.07
CA LEU A 56 -11.90 -1.20 5.63
C LEU A 56 -11.27 0.03 4.98
N GLY A 57 -10.25 -0.18 4.16
CA GLY A 57 -9.70 0.85 3.28
C GLY A 57 -10.39 0.88 1.92
N ASP A 58 -9.92 1.73 1.02
CA ASP A 58 -10.50 1.80 -0.32
C ASP A 58 -10.38 0.46 -1.06
N THR A 59 -11.45 0.11 -1.78
CA THR A 59 -11.52 -1.12 -2.58
C THR A 59 -11.15 -0.79 -4.01
N SER A 60 -10.14 -1.47 -4.56
CA SER A 60 -9.78 -1.35 -5.97
C SER A 60 -10.53 -2.34 -6.83
N VAL A 61 -10.93 -1.90 -8.02
CA VAL A 61 -11.46 -2.74 -9.09
C VAL A 61 -10.63 -2.48 -10.34
N LEU A 62 -10.01 -3.53 -10.87
CA LEU A 62 -9.03 -3.48 -11.93
C LEU A 62 -9.41 -4.48 -13.02
N GLY A 63 -9.46 -4.03 -14.27
CA GLY A 63 -9.39 -4.92 -15.42
C GLY A 63 -7.93 -5.26 -15.70
N TRP A 64 -7.63 -6.53 -15.95
CA TRP A 64 -6.29 -6.96 -16.37
C TRP A 64 -6.29 -7.53 -17.78
N TYR A 65 -5.23 -7.25 -18.52
CA TYR A 65 -5.01 -7.77 -19.86
C TYR A 65 -3.59 -8.35 -20.00
N ARG A 66 -3.52 -9.62 -20.42
CA ARG A 66 -2.28 -10.35 -20.67
C ARG A 66 -1.93 -10.25 -22.15
N PHE A 67 -0.80 -9.63 -22.42
CA PHE A 67 -0.26 -9.57 -23.77
C PHE A 67 0.41 -10.88 -24.15
N ASN A 68 0.61 -11.06 -25.47
CA ASN A 68 1.48 -12.12 -25.95
C ASN A 68 2.89 -11.94 -25.40
N LYS A 69 3.60 -13.06 -25.24
CA LYS A 69 4.99 -12.99 -24.81
C LYS A 69 5.83 -12.26 -25.85
N ILE A 70 6.68 -11.35 -25.40
CA ILE A 70 7.61 -10.59 -26.25
C ILE A 70 9.02 -10.89 -25.75
N LYS A 71 9.84 -11.57 -26.57
CA LYS A 71 11.22 -11.94 -26.22
C LYS A 71 11.35 -12.61 -24.83
N GLY A 72 10.42 -13.51 -24.49
CA GLY A 72 10.41 -14.23 -23.21
C GLY A 72 9.71 -13.51 -22.05
N TRP A 73 9.45 -12.20 -22.17
CA TRP A 73 8.64 -11.46 -21.21
C TRP A 73 7.16 -11.72 -21.42
N ALA A 74 6.41 -11.87 -20.33
CA ALA A 74 4.94 -11.94 -20.31
C ALA A 74 4.38 -10.65 -19.67
N PRO A 75 3.97 -9.65 -20.48
CA PRO A 75 3.40 -8.41 -19.98
C PRO A 75 1.94 -8.59 -19.53
N LEU A 76 1.60 -8.00 -18.40
CA LEU A 76 0.25 -7.92 -17.86
C LEU A 76 -0.02 -6.48 -17.43
N LEU A 77 -1.01 -5.86 -18.10
CA LEU A 77 -1.50 -4.53 -17.77
C LEU A 77 -2.71 -4.64 -16.85
N ASN A 78 -2.79 -3.75 -15.86
CA ASN A 78 -3.92 -3.55 -14.97
C ASN A 78 -4.36 -2.09 -15.10
N VAL A 79 -5.65 -1.87 -15.30
CA VAL A 79 -6.24 -0.52 -15.33
C VAL A 79 -7.57 -0.57 -14.58
N GLY A 80 -7.82 0.42 -13.75
CA GLY A 80 -9.11 0.56 -13.10
C GLY A 80 -9.12 1.69 -12.10
N VAL A 81 -9.88 1.51 -11.02
CA VAL A 81 -10.16 2.57 -10.05
C VAL A 81 -10.14 2.04 -8.62
N SER A 82 -9.73 2.90 -7.71
CA SER A 82 -9.93 2.77 -6.28
C SER A 82 -11.24 3.45 -5.90
N LEU A 83 -12.13 2.73 -5.24
CA LEU A 83 -13.45 3.20 -4.82
C LEU A 83 -13.43 3.62 -3.34
N PRO A 84 -14.15 4.68 -2.95
CA PRO A 84 -14.15 5.22 -1.59
C PRO A 84 -15.03 4.41 -0.64
N THR A 85 -14.74 3.11 -0.49
CA THR A 85 -15.43 2.22 0.46
C THR A 85 -14.88 2.34 1.87
N GLY A 86 -13.67 2.88 2.03
CA GLY A 86 -13.10 3.20 3.32
C GLY A 86 -13.70 4.50 3.89
N LYS A 87 -13.89 4.55 5.21
CA LYS A 87 -14.42 5.76 5.85
C LYS A 87 -13.38 6.88 5.84
N THR A 88 -13.80 8.08 5.43
CA THR A 88 -13.05 9.31 5.65
C THR A 88 -13.22 9.80 7.08
N GLU A 89 -12.24 10.54 7.56
CA GLU A 89 -12.32 11.24 8.84
C GLU A 89 -11.78 12.65 8.64
N ARG A 90 -12.48 13.65 9.19
CA ARG A 90 -11.99 15.03 9.15
C ARG A 90 -10.59 15.11 9.76
N PRO A 91 -9.61 15.70 9.06
CA PRO A 91 -8.29 15.90 9.63
C PRO A 91 -8.38 16.64 10.96
N ARG A 92 -7.98 15.97 12.04
CA ARG A 92 -7.87 16.59 13.36
C ARG A 92 -6.47 17.18 13.48
N PHE A 93 -6.38 18.49 13.67
CA PHE A 93 -5.12 19.17 13.98
C PHE A 93 -5.02 19.31 15.51
N ARG A 94 -3.86 18.98 16.09
CA ARG A 94 -3.65 19.09 17.55
C ARG A 94 -3.16 20.51 17.88
N PRO A 95 -3.98 21.35 18.56
CA PRO A 95 -3.51 22.66 19.02
C PRO A 95 -2.42 22.56 20.09
N GLU A 96 -2.23 21.39 20.74
CA GLU A 96 -1.20 21.19 21.76
C GLU A 96 0.22 20.97 21.20
N LEU A 97 0.36 20.80 19.88
CA LEU A 97 1.65 20.85 19.18
C LEU A 97 1.93 22.31 18.78
N GLN A 98 1.95 23.18 19.80
CA GLN A 98 2.22 24.61 19.67
C GLN A 98 3.66 24.84 19.20
N ASP A 99 3.86 24.92 17.88
CA ASP A 99 5.02 25.53 17.20
C ASP A 99 4.84 25.42 15.67
N GLY A 100 3.72 25.94 15.15
CA GLY A 100 3.50 26.11 13.70
C GLY A 100 3.39 24.84 12.85
N ASN A 101 3.59 23.66 13.43
CA ASN A 101 3.42 22.40 12.73
C ASN A 101 1.95 22.00 12.78
N LEU A 102 1.22 22.30 11.71
CA LEU A 102 0.01 21.57 11.35
C LEU A 102 0.41 20.10 11.14
N VAL A 103 0.55 19.34 12.24
CA VAL A 103 0.64 17.89 12.21
C VAL A 103 -0.80 17.40 12.27
N PRO A 104 -1.39 16.95 11.15
CA PRO A 104 -2.64 16.22 11.24
C PRO A 104 -2.36 14.99 12.12
N MET A 105 -3.24 14.73 13.11
CA MET A 105 -3.32 13.38 13.71
C MET A 105 -3.48 12.33 12.60
N SER A 106 -4.20 12.75 11.55
CA SER A 106 -4.75 11.94 10.47
C SER A 106 -3.82 11.83 9.26
N ARG A 107 -2.79 10.99 9.34
CA ARG A 107 -2.45 10.12 8.19
C ARG A 107 -3.19 8.79 8.24
N LEU A 108 -4.04 8.63 9.23
CA LEU A 108 -4.91 7.49 9.45
C LEU A 108 -6.29 7.81 8.85
N GLN A 109 -6.34 8.07 7.54
CA GLN A 109 -7.62 8.03 6.82
C GLN A 109 -7.75 6.65 6.17
N ARG A 110 -8.92 6.01 6.33
CA ARG A 110 -9.10 4.59 5.96
C ARG A 110 -9.27 4.53 4.46
N GLY A 111 -10.14 5.40 3.97
CA GLY A 111 -10.31 5.68 2.56
C GLY A 111 -9.91 7.10 2.21
N SER A 112 -9.61 7.33 0.95
CA SER A 112 -9.38 8.67 0.39
C SER A 112 -10.67 9.48 0.31
N GLY A 113 -11.83 8.81 0.24
CA GLY A 113 -13.11 9.47 -0.03
C GLY A 113 -13.27 9.92 -1.48
N THR A 114 -12.41 9.45 -2.37
CA THR A 114 -12.38 9.80 -3.79
C THR A 114 -12.32 8.54 -4.65
N VAL A 115 -12.77 8.67 -5.90
CA VAL A 115 -12.54 7.66 -6.93
C VAL A 115 -11.22 7.98 -7.62
N ASP A 116 -10.24 7.11 -7.44
CA ASP A 116 -8.88 7.36 -7.94
C ASP A 116 -8.51 6.37 -9.04
N PRO A 117 -8.11 6.84 -10.23
CA PRO A 117 -7.49 6.00 -11.24
C PRO A 117 -6.30 5.22 -10.70
N VAL A 118 -6.25 3.94 -11.06
CA VAL A 118 -5.16 3.02 -10.75
C VAL A 118 -4.66 2.38 -12.03
N PHE A 119 -3.34 2.37 -12.18
CA PHE A 119 -2.63 1.76 -13.29
C PHE A 119 -1.58 0.80 -12.74
N GLY A 120 -1.36 -0.31 -13.43
CA GLY A 120 -0.28 -1.23 -13.12
C GLY A 120 0.22 -1.98 -14.34
N LEU A 121 1.52 -2.23 -14.41
CA LEU A 121 2.16 -3.04 -15.44
C LEU A 121 3.09 -4.04 -14.76
N ASN A 122 2.95 -5.32 -15.09
CA ASN A 122 3.83 -6.39 -14.63
C ASN A 122 4.49 -7.06 -15.83
N LEU A 123 5.80 -7.24 -15.77
CA LEU A 123 6.58 -7.98 -16.75
C LEU A 123 7.20 -9.18 -16.05
N ASN A 124 6.83 -10.38 -16.47
CA ASN A 124 7.40 -11.61 -15.91
C ASN A 124 8.34 -12.27 -16.92
N TRP A 125 9.54 -12.66 -16.50
CA TRP A 125 10.47 -13.49 -17.28
C TRP A 125 10.79 -14.75 -16.51
N GLY A 126 10.69 -15.87 -17.20
CA GLY A 126 11.27 -17.13 -16.74
C GLY A 126 10.21 -18.18 -16.52
N SER A 127 10.69 -19.38 -16.28
CA SER A 127 9.91 -20.54 -15.88
C SER A 127 10.76 -21.38 -14.95
N ASP A 128 10.10 -22.32 -14.28
CA ASP A 128 10.57 -23.20 -13.21
C ASP A 128 12.11 -23.41 -13.12
N PRO A 129 12.73 -23.23 -11.93
CA PRO A 129 12.11 -22.90 -10.65
C PRO A 129 11.98 -21.39 -10.37
N TRP A 130 12.64 -20.53 -11.15
CA TRP A 130 12.72 -19.11 -10.86
C TRP A 130 11.97 -18.26 -11.88
N THR A 131 11.09 -17.40 -11.36
CA THR A 131 10.45 -16.32 -12.12
C THR A 131 11.02 -14.99 -11.66
N ARG A 132 11.43 -14.16 -12.60
CA ARG A 132 11.83 -12.77 -12.37
C ARG A 132 10.66 -11.88 -12.76
N PHE A 133 10.44 -10.81 -12.02
CA PHE A 133 9.37 -9.88 -12.34
C PHE A 133 9.80 -8.44 -12.15
N ILE A 134 9.20 -7.56 -12.95
CA ILE A 134 9.27 -6.11 -12.81
C ILE A 134 7.83 -5.62 -12.75
N SER A 135 7.55 -4.71 -11.83
CA SER A 135 6.22 -4.14 -11.62
C SER A 135 6.31 -2.62 -11.57
N VAL A 136 5.36 -1.96 -12.21
CA VAL A 136 5.12 -0.52 -12.07
C VAL A 136 3.66 -0.35 -11.67
N ALA A 137 3.37 0.52 -10.72
CA ALA A 137 2.01 0.85 -10.31
C ALA A 137 1.88 2.35 -10.02
N ALA A 138 0.71 2.90 -10.31
CA ALA A 138 0.39 4.30 -10.03
C ALA A 138 -1.06 4.42 -9.54
N ARG A 139 -1.29 5.33 -8.59
CA ARG A 139 -2.62 5.79 -8.16
C ARG A 139 -2.60 7.31 -8.16
N THR A 140 -3.59 7.90 -8.81
CA THR A 140 -3.63 9.36 -9.03
C THR A 140 -4.95 9.94 -8.53
N PRO A 141 -5.02 10.44 -7.30
CA PRO A 141 -6.20 11.11 -6.78
C PRO A 141 -6.46 12.43 -7.53
N LEU A 142 -7.63 12.54 -8.17
CA LEU A 142 -7.92 13.64 -9.09
C LEU A 142 -8.53 14.87 -8.42
N TYR A 143 -9.26 14.69 -7.31
CA TYR A 143 -10.02 15.75 -6.64
C TYR A 143 -9.98 15.59 -5.11
N GLU A 144 -10.49 16.59 -4.39
CA GLU A 144 -10.62 16.56 -2.93
C GLU A 144 -11.92 15.86 -2.52
N ASN A 145 -11.89 15.10 -1.43
CA ASN A 145 -13.08 14.50 -0.84
C ASN A 145 -14.00 15.56 -0.18
N SER A 146 -15.13 15.10 0.37
CA SER A 146 -16.12 15.97 1.04
C SER A 146 -15.58 16.76 2.23
N ASP A 147 -14.48 16.32 2.84
CA ASP A 147 -13.81 17.03 3.93
C ASP A 147 -12.77 18.04 3.42
N GLY A 148 -12.51 18.07 2.11
CA GLY A 148 -11.53 18.92 1.45
C GLY A 148 -10.11 18.33 1.43
N LEU A 149 -9.96 17.01 1.64
CA LEU A 149 -8.65 16.35 1.54
C LEU A 149 -8.51 15.61 0.21
N ARG A 150 -7.41 15.84 -0.49
CA ARG A 150 -6.93 15.02 -1.60
C ARG A 150 -5.65 14.33 -1.17
N THR A 151 -5.65 13.00 -1.19
CA THR A 151 -4.43 12.23 -0.95
C THR A 151 -3.41 12.47 -2.06
N GLY A 152 -2.12 12.47 -1.74
CA GLY A 152 -1.06 12.61 -2.73
C GLY A 152 -1.00 11.41 -3.69
N SER A 153 -0.67 11.67 -4.94
CA SER A 153 -0.44 10.62 -5.93
C SER A 153 0.67 9.68 -5.47
N SER A 154 0.57 8.41 -5.80
CA SER A 154 1.58 7.42 -5.47
C SER A 154 2.04 6.66 -6.70
N PHE A 155 3.34 6.40 -6.76
CA PHE A 155 4.00 5.68 -7.83
C PHE A 155 4.97 4.66 -7.25
N GLU A 156 4.88 3.40 -7.66
CA GLU A 156 5.74 2.31 -7.21
C GLU A 156 6.40 1.64 -8.40
N ILE A 157 7.72 1.49 -8.36
CA ILE A 157 8.47 0.61 -9.26
C ILE A 157 9.13 -0.46 -8.42
N GLY A 158 9.03 -1.71 -8.84
CA GLY A 158 9.71 -2.80 -8.16
C GLY A 158 10.20 -3.87 -9.11
N GLY A 159 11.14 -4.67 -8.61
CA GLY A 159 11.66 -5.84 -9.28
C GLY A 159 11.99 -6.92 -8.27
N GLY A 160 11.87 -8.18 -8.69
CA GLY A 160 12.07 -9.28 -7.76
C GLY A 160 12.21 -10.64 -8.43
N VAL A 161 12.36 -11.63 -7.56
CA VAL A 161 12.43 -13.04 -7.92
C VAL A 161 11.44 -13.82 -7.08
N ALA A 162 10.81 -14.80 -7.69
CA ALA A 162 9.94 -15.76 -7.05
C ALA A 162 10.39 -17.17 -7.41
N ARG A 163 10.32 -18.08 -6.45
CA ARG A 163 10.53 -19.51 -6.65
C ARG A 163 9.30 -20.26 -6.20
N TYR A 164 8.74 -21.06 -7.10
CA TYR A 164 7.66 -21.97 -6.76
C TYR A 164 8.23 -23.36 -6.50
N THR A 165 7.77 -24.01 -5.44
CA THR A 165 8.11 -25.41 -5.14
C THR A 165 6.86 -26.27 -5.36
N PRO A 166 6.88 -27.18 -6.35
CA PRO A 166 5.77 -28.09 -6.60
C PRO A 166 5.47 -28.97 -5.38
N ILE A 167 6.52 -29.38 -4.67
CA ILE A 167 6.45 -30.14 -3.43
C ILE A 167 5.96 -29.19 -2.34
N ARG A 168 4.68 -29.32 -1.94
CA ARG A 168 3.94 -28.51 -0.95
C ARG A 168 3.24 -27.25 -1.47
N LYS A 169 3.31 -26.95 -2.77
CA LYS A 169 2.65 -25.78 -3.37
C LYS A 169 3.04 -24.44 -2.70
N ILE A 170 4.28 -24.36 -2.21
CA ILE A 170 4.83 -23.18 -1.53
C ILE A 170 5.62 -22.36 -2.55
N GLY A 171 5.30 -21.06 -2.64
CA GLY A 171 6.09 -20.06 -3.32
C GLY A 171 6.85 -19.21 -2.31
N VAL A 172 8.10 -18.89 -2.60
CA VAL A 172 8.84 -17.85 -1.88
C VAL A 172 9.21 -16.75 -2.86
N PHE A 173 9.21 -15.51 -2.42
CA PHE A 173 9.59 -14.39 -3.26
C PHE A 173 10.31 -13.30 -2.47
N GLY A 174 11.08 -12.51 -3.20
CA GLY A 174 11.72 -11.31 -2.70
C GLY A 174 11.61 -10.21 -3.73
N ARG A 175 11.27 -9.00 -3.27
CA ARG A 175 11.14 -7.80 -4.10
C ARG A 175 11.93 -6.64 -3.51
N LEU A 176 12.58 -5.88 -4.38
CA LEU A 176 13.00 -4.51 -4.09
C LEU A 176 12.02 -3.55 -4.76
N GLY A 177 11.56 -2.55 -4.04
CA GLY A 177 10.57 -1.60 -4.55
C GLY A 177 10.88 -0.18 -4.11
N TRP A 178 10.84 0.76 -5.03
CA TRP A 178 10.83 2.19 -4.77
C TRP A 178 9.39 2.71 -4.83
N LEU A 179 8.96 3.38 -3.77
CA LEU A 179 7.67 4.05 -3.66
C LEU A 179 7.90 5.54 -3.55
N HIS A 180 7.36 6.30 -4.48
CA HIS A 180 7.20 7.74 -4.39
C HIS A 180 5.76 8.07 -4.03
N ARG A 181 5.56 9.04 -3.14
CA ARG A 181 4.24 9.60 -2.86
C ARG A 181 4.33 11.11 -2.73
N GLU A 182 3.38 11.81 -3.34
CA GLU A 182 3.26 13.25 -3.19
C GLU A 182 2.68 13.63 -1.81
N GLN A 183 2.83 14.90 -1.45
CA GLN A 183 2.17 15.44 -0.26
C GLN A 183 0.65 15.46 -0.47
N ASP A 184 -0.10 15.20 0.60
CA ASP A 184 -1.55 15.36 0.58
C ASP A 184 -1.88 16.87 0.49
N VAL A 185 -3.06 17.20 -0.02
CA VAL A 185 -3.55 18.57 -0.18
C VAL A 185 -4.86 18.70 0.58
N PHE A 186 -4.97 19.72 1.43
CA PHE A 186 -6.19 20.05 2.14
C PHE A 186 -6.67 21.44 1.72
N ARG A 187 -7.84 21.52 1.07
CA ARG A 187 -8.46 22.76 0.59
C ARG A 187 -7.48 23.62 -0.23
N GLY A 188 -6.81 22.99 -1.18
CA GLY A 188 -5.79 23.60 -2.04
C GLY A 188 -4.43 23.83 -1.38
N THR A 189 -4.27 23.58 -0.08
CA THR A 189 -3.01 23.81 0.66
C THR A 189 -2.28 22.49 0.91
N ARG A 190 -1.00 22.41 0.54
CA ARG A 190 -0.18 21.22 0.83
C ARG A 190 -0.03 21.05 2.35
N VAL A 191 -0.36 19.87 2.86
CA VAL A 191 -0.19 19.58 4.29
C VAL A 191 1.28 19.30 4.59
N LEU A 192 1.72 19.72 5.77
CA LEU A 192 3.08 19.49 6.25
C LEU A 192 3.36 18.03 6.64
N VAL A 193 2.42 17.10 6.42
CA VAL A 193 2.61 15.69 6.76
C VAL A 193 2.01 14.85 5.64
N GLY A 194 2.84 14.13 4.90
CA GLY A 194 2.44 13.75 3.55
C GLY A 194 3.68 13.50 2.70
N GLY A 195 3.66 12.47 1.86
CA GLY A 195 4.66 12.29 0.81
C GLY A 195 6.10 11.96 1.23
N GLY A 196 6.85 11.50 0.25
CA GLY A 196 8.23 11.06 0.40
C GLY A 196 8.58 9.94 -0.57
N ASP A 197 9.79 9.44 -0.38
CA ASP A 197 10.40 8.36 -1.13
C ASP A 197 10.80 7.25 -0.18
N TRP A 198 10.49 6.01 -0.54
CA TRP A 198 10.86 4.83 0.21
C TRP A 198 11.49 3.80 -0.70
N LEU A 199 12.56 3.16 -0.22
CA LEU A 199 13.09 1.93 -0.81
C LEU A 199 12.79 0.78 0.15
N TYR A 200 12.08 -0.23 -0.33
CA TYR A 200 11.66 -1.39 0.44
C TYR A 200 12.35 -2.67 -0.03
N ALA A 201 12.78 -3.49 0.92
CA ALA A 201 12.96 -4.93 0.72
C ALA A 201 11.72 -5.67 1.21
N THR A 202 11.18 -6.54 0.37
CA THR A 202 9.92 -7.25 0.64
C THR A 202 10.10 -8.75 0.42
N PRO A 203 10.62 -9.50 1.41
CA PRO A 203 10.50 -10.95 1.42
C PRO A 203 9.05 -11.38 1.66
N GLY A 204 8.65 -12.47 1.03
CA GLY A 204 7.32 -13.05 1.21
C GLY A 204 7.26 -14.53 0.87
N VAL A 205 6.16 -15.14 1.33
CA VAL A 205 5.81 -16.54 1.11
C VAL A 205 4.36 -16.61 0.67
N GLY A 206 4.07 -17.50 -0.27
CA GLY A 206 2.73 -17.83 -0.75
C GLY A 206 2.49 -19.33 -0.68
N ILE A 207 1.26 -19.74 -0.42
CA ILE A 207 0.86 -21.14 -0.37
C ILE A 207 -0.43 -21.28 -1.15
N LEU A 208 -0.46 -22.20 -2.13
CA LEU A 208 -1.71 -22.56 -2.79
C LEU A 208 -2.47 -23.59 -1.95
N VAL A 209 -3.65 -23.19 -1.47
CA VAL A 209 -4.53 -24.02 -0.65
C VAL A 209 -5.70 -24.51 -1.53
N GLY A 210 -5.95 -25.82 -1.55
CA GLY A 210 -7.05 -26.40 -2.32
C GLY A 210 -6.93 -26.17 -3.84
N LYS A 211 -8.06 -25.81 -4.48
CA LYS A 211 -8.19 -25.51 -5.91
C LYS A 211 -8.43 -24.01 -6.11
N GLY A 212 -7.35 -23.25 -6.27
CA GLY A 212 -7.42 -21.84 -6.70
C GLY A 212 -7.38 -20.78 -5.60
N ILE A 213 -7.16 -21.14 -4.33
CA ILE A 213 -6.92 -20.16 -3.25
C ILE A 213 -5.41 -20.02 -3.05
N ASN A 214 -4.91 -18.79 -3.09
CA ASN A 214 -3.54 -18.46 -2.74
C ASN A 214 -3.54 -17.62 -1.46
N VAL A 215 -2.78 -18.07 -0.47
CA VAL A 215 -2.57 -17.34 0.78
C VAL A 215 -1.14 -16.85 0.80
N GLN A 216 -0.92 -15.55 0.97
CA GLN A 216 0.41 -14.96 0.98
C GLN A 216 0.65 -14.10 2.23
N ALA A 217 1.89 -14.07 2.67
CA ALA A 217 2.36 -13.18 3.71
C ALA A 217 3.67 -12.53 3.26
N GLU A 218 3.79 -11.23 3.47
CA GLU A 218 5.01 -10.47 3.16
C GLU A 218 5.31 -9.43 4.22
N VAL A 219 6.58 -9.06 4.31
CA VAL A 219 7.06 -8.03 5.23
C VAL A 219 7.78 -6.98 4.42
N LYS A 220 7.26 -5.75 4.37
CA LYS A 220 7.98 -4.62 3.76
C LYS A 220 8.90 -3.99 4.79
N LEU A 221 10.19 -4.04 4.50
CA LEU A 221 11.26 -3.49 5.33
C LEU A 221 11.83 -2.24 4.64
N PRO A 222 11.63 -1.03 5.20
CA PRO A 222 12.20 0.18 4.63
C PRO A 222 13.73 0.14 4.79
N LEU A 223 14.44 0.06 3.67
CA LEU A 223 15.90 0.16 3.62
C LEU A 223 16.35 1.62 3.61
N TYR A 224 15.58 2.48 2.95
CA TYR A 224 15.82 3.92 2.86
C TYR A 224 14.49 4.67 2.86
N ARG A 225 14.50 5.89 3.42
CA ARG A 225 13.37 6.80 3.41
C ARG A 225 13.83 8.25 3.34
N SER A 226 13.20 9.02 2.47
CA SER A 226 13.28 10.48 2.42
C SER A 226 11.87 11.03 2.57
N LEU A 227 11.58 11.61 3.73
CA LEU A 227 10.24 12.08 4.04
C LEU A 227 10.18 13.58 3.78
N ALA A 228 9.13 14.05 3.10
CA ALA A 228 9.01 15.46 2.76
C ALA A 228 8.89 16.36 4.02
N ASN A 229 8.47 15.79 5.15
CA ASN A 229 8.38 16.44 6.46
C ASN A 229 8.38 15.39 7.59
N LYS A 230 8.27 15.84 8.85
CA LYS A 230 8.10 14.95 10.02
C LYS A 230 6.85 14.07 9.83
N GLN A 231 7.09 12.84 9.46
CA GLN A 231 6.05 11.83 9.27
C GLN A 231 6.40 10.58 10.06
N LEU A 232 5.34 9.96 10.59
CA LEU A 232 5.42 8.74 11.35
C LEU A 232 5.37 7.57 10.38
N ASP A 233 6.37 6.69 10.50
CA ASP A 233 6.60 5.60 9.56
C ASP A 233 7.04 4.34 10.33
N SER A 234 6.70 3.18 9.80
CA SER A 234 6.93 1.90 10.46
C SER A 234 8.32 1.35 10.18
N ARG A 235 8.89 0.59 11.12
CA ARG A 235 10.12 -0.19 10.87
C ARG A 235 9.86 -1.45 10.05
N ALA A 236 8.61 -1.90 10.01
CA ALA A 236 8.17 -3.05 9.22
C ALA A 236 6.66 -2.94 8.95
N ILE A 237 6.23 -3.26 7.75
CA ILE A 237 4.81 -3.36 7.40
C ILE A 237 4.52 -4.84 7.11
N PHE A 238 3.60 -5.41 7.87
CA PHE A 238 3.17 -6.80 7.66
C PHE A 238 1.95 -6.79 6.75
N GLN A 239 2.01 -7.51 5.64
CA GLN A 239 0.86 -7.68 4.76
C GLN A 239 0.51 -9.16 4.64
N PHE A 240 -0.79 -9.45 4.68
CA PHE A 240 -1.31 -10.80 4.53
C PHE A 240 -2.42 -10.76 3.48
N GLY A 241 -2.32 -11.59 2.46
CA GLY A 241 -3.22 -11.61 1.33
C GLY A 241 -3.91 -12.96 1.18
N VAL A 242 -5.21 -12.95 0.90
CA VAL A 242 -5.91 -14.12 0.35
C VAL A 242 -6.42 -13.75 -1.02
N SER A 243 -6.01 -14.51 -2.04
CA SER A 243 -6.55 -14.37 -3.39
C SER A 243 -7.22 -15.65 -3.85
N ARG A 244 -8.32 -15.51 -4.59
CA ARG A 244 -8.99 -16.62 -5.27
C ARG A 244 -9.21 -16.28 -6.72
N ALA A 245 -8.75 -17.17 -7.60
CA ALA A 245 -9.01 -17.10 -9.03
C ALA A 245 -10.18 -18.03 -9.39
N PHE A 246 -11.12 -17.54 -10.21
CA PHE A 246 -12.22 -18.29 -10.80
C PHE A 246 -12.02 -18.45 -12.31
#